data_AF-A0A3D5GM77-F1
#
_entry.id   AF-A0A3D5GM77-F1
#
_cell.length_a   1.000
_cell.length_b   1.000
_cell.length_c   1.000
_cell.angle_alpha   90.00
_cell.angle_beta   90.00
_cell.angle_gamma   90.00
#
_symmetry.space_group_name_H-M   'P 1'
#
loop_
_entity.id
_entity.type
_entity.pdbx_description
1 polymer ?
#
loop_
_entity_poly.entity_id
_entity_poly.type
_entity_poly.pdbx_seq_one_letter_code
_entity_poly.pdbx_strand_id
1 'polypeptide(L)'
;LLRRFQDGGHRPIALAGGATGMVGDPSGRSEERNLLEEGELSANVEAVAVQLRAFLRFDGDDTTAAVLVDNREWTVGVDVLEFLRDVGKHVTIGTM
;
A
#
# COMPACT_ATOMS: atom_id res chain seq x y z
N LEU A 1 10.19 -11.58 -2.78
CA LEU A 1 9.34 -12.56 -2.07
C LEU A 1 8.07 -12.89 -2.85
N LEU A 2 7.25 -11.89 -3.22
CA LEU A 2 5.98 -12.10 -3.94
C LEU A 2 6.06 -13.02 -5.17
N ARG A 3 7.07 -12.85 -6.03
CA ARG A 3 7.28 -13.74 -7.19
C ARG A 3 7.44 -15.22 -6.79
N ARG A 4 8.16 -15.51 -5.71
CA ARG A 4 8.34 -16.90 -5.25
C ARG A 4 7.03 -17.51 -4.75
N PHE A 5 6.19 -16.71 -4.07
CA PHE A 5 4.85 -17.14 -3.69
C PHE A 5 3.99 -17.40 -4.94
N GLN A 6 4.12 -16.54 -5.95
CA GLN A 6 3.42 -16.72 -7.22
C GLN A 6 3.87 -17.99 -7.97
N ASP A 7 5.16 -18.30 -7.95
CA ASP A 7 5.71 -19.54 -8.52
C ASP A 7 5.30 -20.77 -7.70
N GLY A 8 4.97 -20.60 -6.41
CA GLY A 8 4.38 -21.63 -5.55
C GLY A 8 2.87 -21.81 -5.71
N GLY A 9 2.24 -21.13 -6.67
CA GLY A 9 0.79 -21.25 -6.95
C GLY A 9 -0.11 -20.35 -6.09
N HIS A 10 0.45 -19.35 -5.41
CA HIS A 10 -0.33 -18.36 -4.66
C HIS A 10 -0.63 -17.12 -5.50
N ARG A 11 -1.70 -16.39 -5.14
CA ARG A 11 -2.03 -15.08 -5.73
C ARG A 11 -1.32 -13.96 -4.97
N PRO A 12 -0.35 -13.25 -5.57
CA PRO A 12 0.26 -12.10 -4.91
C PRO A 12 -0.64 -10.85 -5.04
N ILE A 13 -0.76 -10.10 -3.96
CA ILE A 13 -1.39 -8.78 -3.94
C ILE A 13 -0.29 -7.76 -3.68
N ALA A 14 0.02 -6.94 -4.67
CA ALA A 14 0.90 -5.80 -4.51
C ALA A 14 0.07 -4.59 -4.05
N LEU A 15 0.43 -4.01 -2.91
CA LEU A 15 -0.25 -2.85 -2.36
C LEU A 15 0.55 -1.58 -2.66
N ALA A 16 0.00 -0.71 -3.48
CA ALA A 16 0.44 0.67 -3.61
C ALA A 16 0.01 1.45 -2.34
N GLY A 17 0.97 2.10 -1.71
CA GLY A 17 0.76 2.88 -0.50
C GLY A 17 0.43 4.33 -0.80
N GLY A 18 -0.61 4.62 -1.58
CA GLY A 18 -0.93 6.01 -1.87
C GLY A 18 -1.40 6.78 -0.62
N ALA A 19 -2.25 6.19 0.22
CA ALA A 19 -2.70 6.84 1.45
C ALA A 19 -1.58 6.93 2.50
N THR A 20 -0.88 5.83 2.72
CA THR A 20 0.25 5.79 3.66
C THR A 20 1.45 6.62 3.19
N GLY A 21 1.61 6.81 1.87
CA GLY A 21 2.61 7.69 1.29
C GLY A 21 2.35 9.17 1.56
N MET A 22 1.08 9.57 1.73
CA MET A 22 0.72 10.92 2.17
C MET A 22 1.03 11.17 3.64
N VAL A 23 1.03 10.13 4.49
CA VAL A 23 1.36 10.26 5.92
C VAL A 23 2.86 10.14 6.16
N GLY A 24 3.50 9.16 5.53
CA GLY A 24 4.91 8.82 5.73
C GLY A 24 5.12 7.81 6.85
N ASP A 25 5.89 6.76 6.56
CA ASP A 25 6.34 5.78 7.55
C ASP A 25 7.63 6.28 8.24
N PRO A 26 7.64 6.48 9.57
CA PRO A 26 8.82 6.92 10.32
C PRO A 26 9.86 5.81 10.52
N SER A 27 9.52 4.55 10.23
CA SER A 27 10.38 3.40 10.48
C SER A 27 11.75 3.54 9.80
N GLY A 28 12.81 3.62 10.61
CA GLY A 28 14.20 3.65 10.13
C GLY A 28 14.69 5.01 9.62
N ARG A 29 14.02 6.13 9.95
CA ARG A 29 14.50 7.50 9.64
C ARG A 29 14.50 8.40 10.87
N SER A 30 15.49 9.27 10.95
CA SER A 30 15.68 10.24 12.05
C SER A 30 15.00 11.59 11.80
N GLU A 31 14.58 11.87 10.56
CA GLU A 31 13.97 13.14 10.15
C GLU A 31 12.59 12.92 9.53
N GLU A 32 11.70 13.88 9.77
CA GLU A 32 10.33 13.91 9.27
C GLU A 32 10.33 14.00 7.73
N ARG A 33 9.45 13.26 7.07
CA ARG A 33 9.38 13.27 5.59
C ARG A 33 8.63 14.51 5.12
N ASN A 34 9.09 15.11 4.03
CA ASN A 34 8.28 16.06 3.28
C ASN A 34 7.03 15.36 2.75
N LEU A 35 5.87 15.94 3.03
CA LEU A 35 4.59 15.51 2.47
C LEU A 35 4.64 15.73 0.95
N LEU A 36 4.37 14.68 0.18
CA LEU A 36 4.31 14.75 -1.28
C LEU A 36 2.95 15.26 -1.74
N GLU A 37 2.94 16.05 -2.80
CA GLU A 37 1.71 16.47 -3.46
C GLU A 37 1.04 15.28 -4.17
N GLU A 38 -0.28 15.33 -4.34
CA GLU A 38 -1.07 14.23 -4.92
C GLU A 38 -0.60 13.83 -6.34
N GLY A 39 -0.16 14.81 -7.12
CA GLY A 39 0.39 14.59 -8.46
C GLY A 39 1.69 13.79 -8.45
N GLU A 40 2.60 14.11 -7.53
CA GLU A 40 3.87 13.38 -7.38
C GLU A 40 3.63 11.97 -6.85
N LEU A 41 2.74 11.83 -5.87
CA LEU A 41 2.35 10.54 -5.32
C LEU A 41 1.74 9.63 -6.40
N SER A 42 0.86 10.16 -7.26
CA SER A 42 0.25 9.41 -8.36
C SER A 42 1.29 8.97 -9.40
N ALA A 43 2.23 9.86 -9.76
CA ALA A 43 3.34 9.51 -10.65
C ALA A 43 4.24 8.41 -10.06
N ASN A 44 4.52 8.47 -8.75
CA ASN A 44 5.30 7.45 -8.05
C ASN A 44 4.60 6.09 -8.04
N VAL A 45 3.29 6.07 -7.79
CA VAL A 45 2.50 4.82 -7.82
C VAL A 45 2.54 4.18 -9.20
N GLU A 46 2.36 4.96 -10.28
CA GLU A 46 2.47 4.46 -11.65
C GLU A 46 3.87 3.91 -11.97
N ALA A 47 4.92 4.63 -11.56
CA ALA A 47 6.30 4.17 -11.77
C ALA A 47 6.57 2.84 -11.05
N VAL A 48 6.10 2.69 -9.82
CA VAL A 48 6.21 1.43 -9.05
C VAL A 48 5.39 0.31 -9.71
N ALA A 49 4.19 0.61 -10.21
CA ALA A 49 3.36 -0.35 -10.93
C ALA A 49 4.09 -0.94 -12.15
N VAL A 50 4.76 -0.09 -12.94
CA VAL A 50 5.59 -0.52 -14.08
C VAL A 50 6.72 -1.43 -13.63
N GLN A 51 7.41 -1.09 -12.54
CA GLN A 51 8.49 -1.93 -12.00
C GLN A 51 7.97 -3.29 -11.54
N LEU A 52 6.81 -3.34 -10.89
CA LEU A 52 6.20 -4.58 -10.41
C LEU A 52 5.82 -5.53 -11.55
N ARG A 53 5.37 -5.00 -12.70
CA ARG A 53 5.08 -5.78 -13.92
C ARG A 53 6.30 -6.53 -14.46
N ALA A 54 7.52 -6.08 -14.16
CA ALA A 54 8.73 -6.81 -14.54
C ALA A 54 8.95 -8.08 -13.70
N PHE A 55 8.36 -8.17 -12.51
CA PHE A 55 8.61 -9.27 -11.56
C PHE A 55 7.43 -10.22 -11.41
N LEU A 56 6.20 -9.72 -11.51
CA LEU A 56 4.97 -10.47 -11.28
C LEU A 56 4.19 -10.70 -12.57
N ARG A 57 3.49 -11.84 -12.66
CA ARG A 57 2.55 -12.13 -13.76
C ARG A 57 1.18 -11.56 -13.41
N PHE A 58 0.64 -10.67 -14.22
CA PHE A 58 -0.68 -10.05 -14.00
C PHE A 58 -1.78 -10.65 -14.89
N ASP A 59 -1.38 -11.50 -15.81
CA ASP A 59 -2.20 -12.24 -16.75
C ASP A 59 -2.21 -13.74 -16.40
N GLY A 60 -3.25 -14.45 -16.85
CA GLY A 60 -3.41 -15.89 -16.64
C GLY A 60 -4.56 -16.26 -15.70
N ASP A 61 -4.42 -17.37 -14.99
CA ASP A 61 -5.41 -17.90 -14.05
C ASP A 61 -5.67 -16.92 -12.89
N ASP A 62 -6.94 -16.55 -12.68
CA ASP A 62 -7.38 -15.62 -11.62
C ASP A 62 -6.92 -16.03 -10.21
N THR A 63 -6.62 -17.32 -9.99
CA THR A 63 -6.11 -17.84 -8.71
C THR A 63 -4.63 -17.58 -8.48
N THR A 64 -3.88 -17.17 -9.51
CA THR A 64 -2.42 -16.91 -9.42
C THR A 64 -1.99 -15.59 -10.03
N ALA A 65 -2.84 -14.96 -10.85
CA ALA A 65 -2.61 -13.65 -11.45
C ALA A 65 -2.48 -12.58 -10.35
N ALA A 66 -1.38 -11.84 -10.40
CA ALA A 66 -1.10 -10.77 -9.47
C ALA A 66 -2.15 -9.66 -9.57
N VAL A 67 -2.43 -9.01 -8.45
CA VAL A 67 -3.27 -7.82 -8.41
C VAL A 67 -2.47 -6.67 -7.83
N LEU A 68 -2.60 -5.50 -8.45
CA LEU A 68 -2.16 -4.24 -7.89
C LEU A 68 -3.39 -3.52 -7.34
N VAL A 69 -3.36 -3.17 -6.06
CA VAL A 69 -4.40 -2.39 -5.38
C VAL A 69 -3.76 -1.18 -4.72
N ASP A 70 -4.52 -0.11 -4.51
CA ASP A 70 -4.05 1.10 -3.85
C ASP A 70 -4.86 1.38 -2.58
N ASN A 71 -4.19 1.53 -1.43
CA ASN A 71 -4.91 1.82 -0.18
C ASN A 71 -5.62 3.17 -0.14
N ARG A 72 -5.38 4.07 -1.11
CA ARG A 72 -6.19 5.27 -1.29
C ARG A 72 -7.66 4.97 -1.47
N GLU A 73 -8.00 3.89 -2.19
CA GLU A 73 -9.37 3.54 -2.57
C GLU A 73 -10.29 3.36 -1.36
N TRP A 74 -9.76 2.89 -0.22
CA TRP A 74 -10.54 2.68 1.00
C TRP A 74 -10.15 3.58 2.17
N THR A 75 -9.12 4.41 2.03
CA THR A 75 -8.62 5.24 3.15
C THR A 75 -9.04 6.71 3.02
N VAL A 76 -9.05 7.29 1.81
CA VAL A 76 -9.28 8.74 1.61
C VAL A 76 -10.70 9.16 2.02
N GLY A 77 -11.69 8.28 1.85
CA GLY A 77 -13.08 8.57 2.20
C GLY A 77 -13.46 8.34 3.66
N VAL A 78 -12.53 7.88 4.51
CA VAL A 78 -12.83 7.57 5.92
C VAL A 78 -12.72 8.83 6.75
N ASP A 79 -13.81 9.20 7.45
CA ASP A 79 -13.81 10.35 8.35
C ASP A 79 -12.90 10.11 9.56
N VAL A 80 -12.20 11.15 10.00
CA VAL A 80 -11.25 11.06 11.13
C VAL A 80 -11.91 10.49 12.40
N LEU A 81 -13.15 10.89 12.69
CA LEU A 81 -13.88 10.40 13.86
C LEU A 81 -14.30 8.92 13.70
N GLU A 82 -14.63 8.50 12.49
CA GLU A 82 -14.94 7.11 12.17
C GLU A 82 -13.67 6.25 12.35
N PHE A 83 -12.54 6.68 11.78
CA PHE A 83 -11.26 5.99 11.92
C PHE A 83 -10.86 5.81 13.40
N LEU A 84 -10.94 6.88 14.20
CA LEU A 84 -10.61 6.83 15.63
C LEU A 84 -11.54 5.89 16.41
N ARG A 85 -12.84 5.85 16.06
CA ARG A 85 -13.83 5.00 16.73
C ARG A 85 -13.76 3.55 16.32
N ASP A 86 -13.46 3.25 15.06
CA ASP A 86 -13.56 1.91 14.51
C ASP A 86 -12.22 1.18 14.46
N VAL A 87 -11.13 1.91 14.22
CA VAL A 87 -9.77 1.35 14.26
C VAL A 87 -9.06 1.75 15.55
N GLY A 88 -9.07 3.04 15.90
CA GLY A 88 -8.30 3.59 17.02
C GLY A 88 -8.61 2.94 18.38
N LYS A 89 -9.87 2.54 18.62
CA LYS A 89 -10.28 1.83 19.86
C LYS A 89 -9.53 0.51 20.11
N HIS A 90 -8.93 -0.09 19.08
CA HIS A 90 -8.20 -1.35 19.17
C HIS A 90 -6.69 -1.15 19.38
N VAL A 91 -6.20 0.09 19.41
CA VAL A 91 -4.78 0.42 19.61
C VAL A 91 -4.56 1.05 20.98
N THR A 92 -3.70 0.43 21.78
CA THR A 92 -3.33 0.98 23.10
C THR A 92 -2.06 1.82 22.97
N ILE A 93 -2.10 3.07 23.47
CA ILE A 93 -0.99 4.03 23.33
C ILE A 93 0.32 3.51 23.94
N GLY A 94 0.27 2.79 25.07
CA GLY A 94 1.48 2.28 25.74
C GLY A 94 2.18 1.13 25.04
N THR A 95 1.57 0.53 24.02
CA THR A 95 2.12 -0.61 23.25
C THR A 95 2.47 -0.24 21.81
N MET A 96 2.31 1.04 21.44
CA MET A 96 2.54 1.56 20.09
C MET A 96 3.97 2.08 19.94
#